data_AF-A0A831QLJ9-F1
#
_entry.id   AF-A0A831QLJ9-F1
#
_cell.length_a   1.000
_cell.length_b   1.000
_cell.length_c   1.000
_cell.angle_alpha   90.00
_cell.angle_beta   90.00
_cell.angle_gamma   90.00
#
_symmetry.space_group_name_H-M   'P 1'
#
loop_
_entity.id
_entity.type
_entity.pdbx_description
1 polymer ?
#
loop_
_entity_poly.entity_id
_entity_poly.type
_entity_poly.pdbx_seq_one_letter_code
_entity_poly.pdbx_strand_id
1 'polypeptide(L)' 'MNPLDFLKYTPRSNCGRCGHPTCLAFAVAVTRGGASPRLCPFIDPAGLAAAGNGPAAAPGRDERDTDLVAR' A
#
# COMPACT_ATOMS: atom_id res chain seq x y z
N MET A 1 -9.63 3.25 7.34
CA MET A 1 -9.97 2.55 6.08
C MET A 1 -9.32 1.16 6.09
N ASN A 2 -10.05 0.09 5.73
CA ASN A 2 -9.46 -1.26 5.61
C ASN A 2 -8.89 -1.50 4.18
N PRO A 3 -8.04 -2.52 3.96
CA PRO A 3 -7.41 -2.77 2.65
C PRO A 3 -8.40 -3.06 1.53
N LEU A 4 -9.53 -3.73 1.82
CA LEU A 4 -10.54 -4.10 0.83
C LEU A 4 -11.31 -2.86 0.34
N ASP A 5 -11.54 -1.89 1.23
CA ASP A 5 -12.11 -0.60 0.88
C ASP A 5 -11.14 0.21 0.03
N PHE A 6 -9.86 0.25 0.38
CA PHE A 6 -8.84 0.91 -0.44
C PHE A 6 -8.70 0.28 -1.83
N LEU A 7 -8.78 -1.05 -1.93
CA LEU A 7 -8.66 -1.79 -3.19
C LEU A 7 -9.66 -1.33 -4.25
N LYS A 8 -10.81 -0.77 -3.85
CA LYS A 8 -11.83 -0.20 -4.75
C LYS A 8 -11.35 1.04 -5.51
N TYR A 9 -10.36 1.75 -4.98
CA TYR A 9 -9.76 2.92 -5.63
C TYR A 9 -8.60 2.56 -6.56
N THR A 10 -8.10 1.33 -6.48
CA THR A 10 -7.00 0.84 -7.34
C THR A 10 -7.55 0.41 -8.71
N PRO A 11 -6.71 0.41 -9.77
CA PRO A 11 -7.10 -0.11 -11.09
C PRO A 11 -7.30 -1.64 -11.12
N ARG A 12 -6.95 -2.36 -10.05
CA ARG A 12 -6.99 -3.84 -9.95
C ARG A 12 -6.25 -4.59 -11.07
N SER A 13 -5.34 -3.91 -11.78
CA SER A 13 -4.55 -4.49 -12.87
C SER A 13 -3.29 -5.24 -12.39
N ASN A 14 -2.93 -5.11 -11.11
CA ASN A 14 -1.69 -5.65 -10.53
C ASN A 14 -0.42 -5.26 -11.33
N CYS A 15 -0.42 -4.08 -11.95
CA CYS A 15 0.65 -3.65 -12.86
C CYS A 15 2.04 -3.43 -12.23
N GLY A 16 2.16 -3.44 -10.90
CA GLY A 16 3.45 -3.26 -10.21
C GLY A 16 4.08 -1.86 -10.27
N ARG A 17 3.48 -0.88 -10.95
CA ARG A 17 4.09 0.46 -11.15
C ARG A 17 4.31 1.26 -9.86
N CYS A 18 3.64 0.89 -8.76
CA CYS A 18 3.85 1.46 -7.43
C CYS A 18 4.91 0.72 -6.59
N GLY A 19 5.57 -0.31 -7.13
CA GLY A 19 6.58 -1.11 -6.43
C GLY A 19 6.02 -2.29 -5.62
N HIS A 20 4.71 -2.55 -5.68
CA HIS A 20 4.07 -3.68 -4.98
C HIS A 20 3.57 -4.75 -5.98
N PRO A 21 3.65 -6.05 -5.62
CA PRO A 21 3.34 -7.15 -6.54
C PRO A 21 1.85 -7.25 -6.91
N THR A 22 0.95 -6.73 -6.08
CA THR A 22 -0.49 -6.71 -6.36
C THR A 22 -1.13 -5.42 -5.83
N CYS A 23 -2.29 -5.06 -6.39
CA CYS A 23 -3.09 -3.94 -5.89
C CYS A 23 -3.54 -4.16 -4.44
N LEU A 24 -3.77 -5.41 -4.02
CA LEU A 24 -4.10 -5.74 -2.63
C LEU A 24 -2.90 -5.56 -1.70
N ALA A 25 -1.69 -5.97 -2.09
CA ALA A 25 -0.47 -5.74 -1.32
C ALA A 25 -0.22 -4.24 -1.14
N PHE A 26 -0.40 -3.45 -2.20
CA PHE A 26 -0.34 -1.98 -2.11
C PHE A 26 -1.41 -1.42 -1.16
N ALA A 27 -2.66 -1.90 -1.24
CA ALA A 27 -3.73 -1.47 -0.36
C ALA A 27 -3.44 -1.74 1.13
N VAL A 28 -2.86 -2.90 1.44
CA VAL A 28 -2.40 -3.25 2.80
C VAL A 28 -1.29 -2.30 3.25
N ALA A 29 -0.28 -2.06 2.41
CA ALA A 29 0.82 -1.17 2.73
C ALA A 29 0.33 0.26 3.01
N VAL A 30 -0.56 0.79 2.17
CA VAL A 30 -1.13 2.13 2.34
C VAL A 30 -1.98 2.23 3.60
N THR A 31 -2.88 1.28 3.83
CA THR A 31 -3.78 1.33 5.01
C THR A 31 -3.06 1.10 6.34
N ARG A 32 -1.89 0.46 6.33
CA ARG A 32 -0.99 0.34 7.49
C ARG A 32 -0.01 1.51 7.65
N GLY A 33 -0.03 2.48 6.75
CA GLY A 33 0.90 3.63 6.75
C GLY A 33 2.31 3.29 6.26
N GLY A 34 2.54 2.10 5.69
CA GLY A 34 3.82 1.68 5.10
C GLY A 34 4.04 2.17 3.67
N ALA A 35 3.04 2.76 3.02
CA ALA A 35 3.14 3.33 1.68
C ALA A 35 2.23 4.55 1.50
N SER A 36 2.64 5.49 0.65
CA SER A 36 1.78 6.62 0.25
C SER A 36 0.83 6.20 -0.87
N PRO A 37 -0.47 6.56 -0.82
CA PRO A 37 -1.41 6.33 -1.93
C PRO A 37 -0.92 6.94 -3.26
N ARG A 38 -0.12 8.02 -3.20
CA ARG A 38 0.42 8.74 -4.37
C ARG A 38 1.41 7.93 -5.20
N LEU A 39 1.88 6.78 -4.70
CA LEU A 39 2.78 5.89 -5.43
C LEU A 39 2.09 5.16 -6.58
N CYS A 40 0.76 5.03 -6.57
CA CYS A 40 0.05 4.44 -7.70
C CYS A 40 -0.27 5.53 -8.74
N PRO A 41 0.25 5.43 -9.98
CA PRO A 41 0.03 6.46 -11.01
C PRO A 41 -1.42 6.47 -11.56
N PHE A 42 -2.24 5.51 -11.16
CA PHE A 42 -3.62 5.33 -11.63
C PHE A 42 -4.67 5.65 -10.57
N ILE A 43 -4.25 6.07 -9.37
CA ILE A 43 -5.16 6.46 -8.30
C ILE A 43 -5.25 7.98 -8.28
N ASP A 44 -6.48 8.49 -8.28
CA ASP A 44 -6.75 9.89 -7.99
C ASP A 44 -6.78 10.11 -6.46
N PRO A 45 -5.79 10.80 -5.87
CA PRO A 45 -5.73 11.05 -4.44
C PRO A 45 -6.88 11.95 -3.93
N ALA A 46 -7.56 12.72 -4.78
CA ALA A 46 -8.69 13.55 -4.36
C ALA A 46 -9.86 12.69 -3.83
N GLY A 47 -10.10 11.52 -4.42
CA GLY A 47 -11.14 10.59 -3.97
C GLY A 47 -10.85 9.91 -2.62
N LEU A 48 -9.60 9.95 -2.15
CA LEU A 48 -9.18 9.32 -0.89
C LEU A 48 -9.31 10.23 0.33
N ALA A 49 -9.23 11.55 0.15
CA ALA A 49 -9.32 12.52 1.25
C ALA A 49 -10.67 12.46 1.97
N ALA A 50 -11.75 12.08 1.28
CA ALA A 50 -13.06 11.87 1.86
C ALA A 50 -13.16 10.61 2.74
N ALA A 51 -12.15 9.73 2.71
CA ALA A 51 -12.27 8.35 3.19
C ALA A 51 -11.34 7.98 4.37
N GLY A 52 -10.53 8.91 4.92
CA GLY A 52 -9.85 8.66 6.19
C GLY A 52 -8.81 9.69 6.66
N ASN A 53 -9.03 10.21 7.87
CA ASN A 53 -8.02 10.78 8.77
C ASN A 53 -7.12 9.68 9.36
N GLY A 54 -5.80 9.87 9.38
CA GLY A 54 -4.84 9.03 10.11
C GLY A 54 -3.39 9.39 9.77
N PRO A 55 -2.48 9.53 10.76
CA PRO A 55 -1.21 10.23 10.59
C PRO A 55 -0.21 9.44 9.73
N ALA A 56 0.64 10.22 9.06
CA ALA A 56 1.71 9.75 8.19
C ALA A 56 2.65 8.74 8.90
N ALA A 57 2.98 7.71 8.12
CA ALA A 57 4.09 6.76 8.24
C ALA A 57 5.05 6.93 9.43
N ALA A 58 5.06 5.92 10.31
CA ALA A 58 6.28 5.53 11.02
C ALA A 58 7.03 4.48 10.15
N PRO A 59 8.37 4.48 10.10
CA PRO A 59 9.12 3.46 9.37
C PRO A 59 9.05 2.13 10.14
N GLY A 60 8.20 1.22 9.68
CA GLY A 60 8.06 -0.14 10.19
C GLY A 60 9.00 -1.10 9.48
N ARG A 61 10.03 -1.54 10.21
CA ARG A 61 11.08 -2.50 9.89
C ARG A 61 10.57 -3.82 9.29
N ASP A 62 11.06 -4.19 8.11
CA ASP A 62 10.98 -5.56 7.56
C ASP A 62 12.41 -5.97 7.10
N GLU A 63 13.22 -6.45 8.06
CA GLU A 63 14.60 -6.93 7.81
C GLU A 63 14.85 -8.23 8.59
N ARG A 64 13.90 -9.18 8.59
CA ARG A 64 14.06 -10.45 9.33
C ARG A 64 13.42 -11.65 8.66
N ASP A 65 13.68 -11.88 7.37
CA ASP A 65 13.30 -13.16 6.73
C ASP A 65 14.32 -13.72 5.73
N THR A 66 15.51 -13.12 5.58
CA THR A 66 16.53 -13.62 4.61
C THR A 66 17.64 -14.45 5.27
N ASP A 67 17.62 -14.63 6.60
CA ASP A 67 18.66 -15.36 7.34
C ASP A 67 18.36 -16.86 7.50
N LEU A 68 17.14 -17.32 7.18
CA LEU A 68 16.76 -18.74 7.37
C LEU A 68 17.19 -19.65 6.21
N VAL A 69 17.64 -19.10 5.08
CA VAL A 69 18.04 -19.90 3.89
C VAL A 69 19.53 -20.28 3.91
N ALA A 70 20.29 -19.87 4.94
CA ALA A 70 21.75 -20.04 4.99
C ALA A 70 22.25 -21.04 6.06
N ARG A 71 21.45 -22.04 6.47
CA ARG A 71 21.92 -23.13 7.36
C ARG A 71 21.38 -24.50 6.94
#